data_AF-A0A7C5G6A4-F1
#
_entry.id   AF-A0A7C5G6A4-F1
#
_cell.length_a   1.000
_cell.length_b   1.000
_cell.length_c   1.000
_cell.angle_alpha   90.00
_cell.angle_beta   90.00
_cell.angle_gamma   90.00
#
_symmetry.space_group_name_H-M   'P 1'
#
loop_
_entity.id
_entity.type
_entity.pdbx_description
1 polymer ?
#
loop_
_entity_poly.entity_id
_entity_poly.type
_entity_poly.pdbx_seq_one_letter_code
_entity_poly.pdbx_strand_id
1 'polypeptide(L)' 'MREVVVWAGALQAVVAGCQALGHSLRIGGELYADCLGPPGSPGETFLGAFRWNVDTIVAALR' A
#
# COMPACT_ATOMS: atom_id res chain seq x y z
N MET A 1 4.57 3.47 13.19
CA MET A 1 4.83 4.65 12.33
C MET A 1 3.52 4.97 11.63
N ARG A 2 2.89 6.10 11.95
CA ARG A 2 1.65 6.56 11.31
C ARG A 2 2.02 7.76 10.45
N GLU A 3 1.35 7.89 9.31
CA GLU A 3 1.38 9.03 8.37
C GLU A 3 2.34 8.93 7.19
N VAL A 4 2.09 7.94 6.30
CA VAL A 4 1.98 8.15 4.84
C VAL A 4 0.97 7.11 4.31
N VAL A 5 -0.32 7.29 4.62
CA VAL A 5 -1.38 6.49 3.98
C VAL A 5 -2.27 7.47 3.25
N VAL A 6 -2.29 7.36 1.92
CA VAL A 6 -3.22 8.08 1.07
C VAL A 6 -4.63 7.62 1.44
N TRP A 7 -5.27 8.38 2.35
CA TRP A 7 -6.68 8.29 2.76
C TRP A 7 -7.25 6.87 2.88
N ALA A 8 -7.09 6.24 4.04
CA ALA A 8 -7.65 4.92 4.34
C ALA A 8 -9.15 4.81 3.98
N GLY A 9 -9.92 5.89 4.21
CA GLY A 9 -11.35 5.97 3.87
C GLY A 9 -11.64 5.77 2.38
N ALA A 10 -10.81 6.32 1.48
CA ALA A 10 -11.02 6.19 0.04
C ALA A 10 -10.79 4.74 -0.41
N LEU A 11 -9.73 4.10 0.08
CA LEU A 11 -9.45 2.70 -0.25
C LEU A 11 -10.53 1.76 0.30
N GLN A 12 -11.01 2.01 1.52
CA GLN A 12 -12.10 1.25 2.13
C GLN A 12 -13.41 1.40 1.32
N ALA A 13 -13.71 2.59 0.81
CA ALA A 13 -14.87 2.81 -0.04
C ALA A 13 -14.79 2.01 -1.36
N VAL A 14 -13.61 1.92 -1.97
CA VAL A 14 -13.39 1.09 -3.17
C VAL A 14 -13.61 -0.40 -2.85
N VAL A 15 -13.03 -0.91 -1.75
CA VAL A 15 -13.22 -2.30 -1.33
C VAL A 15 -14.71 -2.61 -1.09
N ALA A 16 -15.42 -1.72 -0.39
CA ALA A 16 -16.85 -1.86 -0.14
C ALA A 16 -17.67 -1.86 -1.44
N GLY A 17 -17.33 -0.98 -2.39
CA GLY A 17 -17.97 -0.94 -3.71
C GLY A 17 -17.76 -2.23 -4.51
N CYS A 18 -16.53 -2.77 -4.52
CA CYS A 18 -16.25 -4.06 -5.15
C CYS A 18 -17.01 -5.21 -4.49
N GLN A 19 -17.08 -5.23 -3.16
CA GLN A 19 -17.85 -6.24 -2.42
C GLN A 19 -19.34 -6.18 -2.75
N ALA A 20 -19.92 -4.99 -2.89
CA ALA A 20 -21.31 -4.81 -3.30
C ALA A 20 -21.60 -5.34 -4.72
N LEU A 21 -20.58 -5.39 -5.58
CA LEU A 21 -20.64 -5.97 -6.93
C LEU A 21 -20.27 -7.47 -6.96
N GLY A 22 -20.13 -8.12 -5.80
CA GLY A 22 -19.79 -9.55 -5.71
C GLY A 22 -18.30 -9.86 -5.85
N HIS A 23 -17.42 -8.86 -5.86
CA HIS A 23 -15.97 -9.04 -5.89
C HIS A 23 -15.38 -8.94 -4.49
N SER A 24 -14.86 -10.05 -3.96
CA SER A 24 -14.15 -10.06 -2.68
C SER A 24 -12.69 -9.65 -2.88
N LEU A 25 -12.28 -8.55 -2.26
CA LEU A 25 -10.93 -8.02 -2.31
C LEU A 25 -10.38 -7.85 -0.88
N ARG A 26 -9.04 -7.86 -0.76
CA ARG A 26 -8.33 -7.51 0.46
C ARG A 26 -7.29 -6.43 0.16
N ILE A 27 -6.96 -5.62 1.16
CA ILE A 27 -5.84 -4.68 1.06
C ILE A 27 -4.54 -5.48 1.09
N GLY A 28 -3.70 -5.29 0.07
CA GLY A 28 -2.48 -6.08 -0.15
C GLY A 28 -1.27 -5.70 0.71
N GLY A 29 -1.27 -4.49 1.26
CA GLY A 29 -0.17 -3.95 2.06
C GLY A 29 -0.11 -2.43 1.94
N GLU A 30 0.87 -1.83 2.64
CA GLU A 30 1.16 -0.40 2.57
C GLU A 30 2.36 -0.14 1.65
N LEU A 31 2.26 0.92 0.84
CA LEU A 31 3.26 1.29 -0.16
C LEU A 31 3.76 2.71 0.11
N TYR A 32 5.02 2.96 -0.24
CA TYR A 32 5.54 4.32 -0.36
C TYR A 32 5.01 4.96 -1.65
N ALA A 33 4.53 6.21 -1.59
CA ALA A 33 3.91 6.87 -2.73
C ALA A 33 4.68 8.14 -3.14
N ASP A 34 4.35 9.27 -2.53
CA ASP A 34 4.88 10.59 -2.83
C ASP A 34 6.12 10.97 -2.00
N CYS A 35 6.42 10.20 -0.96
CA CYS A 35 7.55 10.43 -0.07
C CYS A 35 8.27 9.13 0.33
N LEU A 36 9.54 9.32 0.70
CA LEU A 36 10.37 8.27 1.28
C LEU A 36 9.98 7.99 2.72
N GLY A 37 10.40 6.83 3.20
CA GLY A 37 10.29 6.50 4.61
C GLY A 37 11.36 7.19 5.46
N PRO A 38 11.18 7.21 6.80
CA PRO A 38 12.13 7.78 7.73
C PRO A 38 13.42 6.94 7.78
N PRO A 39 14.48 7.49 8.38
CA PRO A 39 15.71 6.76 8.63
C PRO A 39 15.45 5.42 9.33
N GLY A 40 16.11 4.36 8.86
CA GLY A 40 15.96 2.98 9.32
C GLY A 40 14.76 2.23 8.74
N SER A 41 13.91 2.86 7.93
CA SER A 41 12.81 2.16 7.26
C SER A 41 13.25 1.54 5.92
N PRO A 42 12.53 0.54 5.40
CA PRO A 42 12.77 0.02 4.05
C PRO A 42 12.72 1.11 2.97
N GLY A 43 11.93 2.16 3.20
CA GLY A 43 11.80 3.30 2.30
C GLY A 43 12.77 4.45 2.53
N GLU A 44 13.81 4.31 3.36
CA GLU A 44 14.77 5.40 3.60
C GLU A 44 15.42 5.93 2.32
N THR A 45 15.64 5.05 1.34
CA THR A 45 16.16 5.42 0.02
C THR A 45 15.13 5.15 -1.05
N PHE A 46 15.22 5.86 -2.18
CA PHE A 46 14.34 5.61 -3.33
C PHE A 46 14.37 4.15 -3.80
N LEU A 47 15.57 3.56 -3.91
CA LEU A 47 15.70 2.16 -4.33
C LEU A 47 15.09 1.20 -3.31
N GLY A 48 15.24 1.48 -2.01
CA GLY A 48 14.61 0.70 -0.95
C GLY A 48 13.08 0.79 -0.99
N ALA A 49 12.54 2.01 -1.11
CA ALA A 49 11.10 2.25 -1.24
C ALA A 49 10.52 1.54 -2.49
N PHE A 50 11.22 1.65 -3.61
CA PHE A 50 10.83 0.99 -4.86
C PHE A 50 10.83 -0.54 -4.71
N ARG A 51 11.89 -1.11 -4.11
CA ARG A 51 11.99 -2.54 -3.88
C ARG A 51 10.88 -3.04 -2.94
N TRP A 52 10.64 -2.32 -1.84
CA TRP A 52 9.56 -2.60 -0.91
C TRP A 52 8.20 -2.64 -1.61
N ASN A 53 7.93 -1.64 -2.46
CA ASN A 53 6.66 -1.57 -3.18
C ASN A 53 6.48 -2.76 -4.13
N VAL A 54 7.51 -3.09 -4.92
CA VAL A 54 7.47 -4.23 -5.85
C VAL A 54 7.27 -5.53 -5.10
N ASP A 55 8.04 -5.77 -4.04
CA ASP A 55 7.93 -7.00 -3.24
C ASP A 55 6.54 -7.13 -2.59
N THR A 56 5.99 -6.03 -2.07
CA THR A 56 4.65 -5.99 -1.47
C THR A 56 3.57 -6.29 -2.49
N ILE A 57 3.63 -5.66 -3.68
CA ILE A 57 2.66 -5.90 -4.77
C ILE A 57 2.73 -7.36 -5.23
N VAL A 58 3.94 -7.89 -5.47
CA VAL A 58 4.13 -9.27 -5.91
C VAL A 58 3.64 -10.27 -4.85
N ALA A 59 3.88 -10.01 -3.57
CA ALA A 59 3.37 -10.85 -2.49
C ALA A 59 1.84 -10.81 -2.37
N ALA A 60 1.22 -9.65 -2.63
CA ALA A 60 -0.23 -9.49 -2.54
C ALA A 60 -1.00 -10.12 -3.70
N LEU A 61 -0.39 -10.22 -4.89
CA LEU A 61 -1.00 -10.72 -6.12
C LEU A 61 -0.71 -12.19 -6.44
N ARG A 62 0.06 -12.89 -5.58
CA ARG A 62 0.18 -14.35 -5.60
C ARG A 62 -0.99 -15.00 -4.86
#